data_AF-A0A951I2Q4-F1
#
_entry.id   AF-A0A951I2Q4-F1
#
_cell.length_a   1.000
_cell.length_b   1.000
_cell.length_c   1.000
_cell.angle_alpha   90.00
_cell.angle_beta   90.00
_cell.angle_gamma   90.00
#
_symmetry.space_group_name_H-M   'P 1'
#
loop_
_entity.id
_entity.type
_entity.pdbx_description
1 polymer ?
#
loop_
_entity_poly.entity_id
_entity_poly.type
_entity_poly.pdbx_seq_one_letter_code
_entity_poly.pdbx_strand_id
1 'polypeptide(L)'
;MQTVSTEWRAASRRARWSALAGAALWLVLLLVSFKSVTGIAAIERLMLLGVLVIVPLGLSLVAASGDDARALFTYRLATLAQPFGAAAAVAALRLEQGLYAGLLACVWLAVTGTIALYGLARVWTRRTLRAEELALDAGLMYVSVGGAWFVMSRLGWQPLGFGSAIVLLTAV
;
A
#
# COMPACT_ATOMS: atom_id res chain seq x y z
N MET A 1 -30.29 -2.13 -1.04
CA MET A 1 -29.43 -1.11 -1.69
C MET A 1 -28.91 -0.03 -0.73
N GLN A 2 -29.71 0.52 0.19
CA GLN A 2 -29.25 1.59 1.09
C GLN A 2 -28.08 1.18 2.02
N THR A 3 -28.07 -0.05 2.54
CA THR A 3 -27.02 -0.56 3.46
C THR A 3 -25.63 -0.60 2.81
N VAL A 4 -25.52 -1.14 1.59
CA VAL A 4 -24.26 -1.21 0.83
C VAL A 4 -23.64 0.18 0.64
N SER A 5 -24.46 1.18 0.31
CA SER A 5 -23.99 2.57 0.13
C SER A 5 -23.40 3.20 1.41
N THR A 6 -23.84 2.78 2.59
CA THR A 6 -23.32 3.28 3.87
C THR A 6 -21.97 2.63 4.22
N GLU A 7 -21.80 1.36 3.88
CA GLU A 7 -20.56 0.63 4.15
C GLU A 7 -19.38 1.15 3.31
N TRP A 8 -19.60 1.44 2.02
CA TRP A 8 -18.61 2.09 1.17
C TRP A 8 -18.15 3.44 1.73
N ARG A 9 -19.09 4.26 2.20
CA ARG A 9 -18.79 5.57 2.81
C ARG A 9 -18.02 5.45 4.12
N ALA A 10 -18.33 4.46 4.95
CA ALA A 10 -17.59 4.22 6.19
C ALA A 10 -16.16 3.73 5.91
N ALA A 11 -15.99 2.81 4.95
CA ALA A 11 -14.68 2.29 4.55
C ALA A 11 -13.81 3.37 3.89
N SER A 12 -14.38 4.21 3.02
CA SER A 12 -13.66 5.32 2.41
C SER A 12 -13.24 6.39 3.43
N ARG A 13 -14.11 6.69 4.41
CA ARG A 13 -13.79 7.60 5.52
C ARG A 13 -12.61 7.08 6.33
N ARG A 14 -12.55 5.77 6.64
CA ARG A 14 -11.40 5.16 7.32
C ARG A 14 -10.11 5.31 6.52
N ALA A 15 -10.15 5.05 5.21
CA ALA A 15 -8.99 5.24 4.34
C ALA A 15 -8.48 6.69 4.35
N ARG A 16 -9.38 7.69 4.31
CA ARG A 16 -9.02 9.11 4.42
C ARG A 16 -8.39 9.46 5.77
N TRP A 17 -8.97 8.98 6.87
CA TRP A 17 -8.39 9.19 8.20
C TRP A 17 -7.03 8.55 8.34
N SER A 18 -6.85 7.34 7.80
CA SER A 18 -5.55 6.66 7.76
C SER A 18 -4.53 7.46 6.96
N ALA A 19 -4.92 8.03 5.81
CA ALA A 19 -4.06 8.90 5.02
C ALA A 19 -3.68 10.19 5.75
N LEU A 20 -4.62 10.84 6.45
CA LEU A 20 -4.33 12.05 7.24
C LEU A 20 -3.39 11.76 8.42
N ALA A 21 -3.68 10.68 9.16
CA ALA A 21 -2.81 10.23 10.24
C ALA A 21 -1.43 9.82 9.71
N GLY A 22 -1.39 9.12 8.58
CA GLY A 22 -0.18 8.73 7.88
C GLY A 22 0.62 9.92 7.38
N ALA A 23 -0.03 10.98 6.88
CA ALA A 23 0.62 12.21 6.45
C ALA A 23 1.22 12.97 7.63
N ALA A 24 0.48 13.07 8.74
CA ALA A 24 1.00 13.66 9.98
C ALA A 24 2.21 12.87 10.51
N LEU A 25 2.11 11.53 10.57
CA LEU A 25 3.21 10.66 10.96
C LEU A 25 4.41 10.83 10.02
N TRP A 26 4.17 10.86 8.71
CA TRP A 26 5.22 11.03 7.71
C TRP A 26 5.93 12.39 7.84
N LEU A 27 5.20 13.47 8.10
CA LEU A 27 5.78 14.79 8.38
C LEU A 27 6.67 14.76 9.63
N VAL A 28 6.21 14.12 10.71
CA VAL A 28 7.03 13.94 11.92
C VAL A 28 8.29 13.14 11.59
N LEU A 29 8.17 12.04 10.84
CA LEU A 29 9.31 11.22 10.41
C LEU A 29 10.29 11.96 9.48
N LEU A 30 9.81 12.95 8.75
CA LEU A 30 10.63 13.82 7.89
C LEU A 30 11.49 14.79 8.71
N LEU A 31 10.87 15.40 9.72
CA LEU A 31 11.50 16.38 10.61
C LEU A 31 12.50 15.73 11.56
N VAL A 32 12.25 14.48 11.95
CA VAL A 32 13.19 13.71 12.77
C VAL A 32 14.24 13.07 11.84
N SER A 33 15.45 13.62 11.82
CA SER A 33 16.59 13.01 11.10
C SER A 33 17.02 11.72 11.80
N PHE A 34 16.42 10.60 11.40
CA PHE A 34 16.87 9.29 11.81
C PHE A 34 18.12 8.86 11.03
N LYS A 35 19.07 8.23 11.72
CA LYS A 35 20.19 7.54 11.10
C LYS A 35 19.63 6.41 10.25
N SER A 36 19.74 6.52 8.91
CA SER A 36 19.29 5.46 8.01
C SER A 36 20.18 4.24 8.24
N VAL A 37 19.53 3.12 8.56
CA VAL A 37 20.19 1.82 8.73
C VAL A 37 20.81 1.35 7.41
N THR A 38 20.22 1.76 6.28
CA THR A 38 20.67 1.38 4.93
C THR A 38 21.57 2.42 4.25
N GLY A 39 21.73 3.62 4.83
CA GLY A 39 22.44 4.74 4.23
C GLY A 39 21.64 5.50 3.15
N ILE A 40 20.37 5.15 2.94
CA ILE A 40 19.54 5.63 1.83
C ILE A 40 18.22 6.24 2.36
N ALA A 41 18.37 7.22 3.25
CA ALA A 41 17.25 7.83 3.97
C ALA A 41 16.15 8.42 3.07
N ALA A 42 16.53 8.96 1.91
CA ALA A 42 15.60 9.60 0.98
C ALA A 42 14.60 8.59 0.38
N ILE A 43 15.08 7.42 -0.03
CA ILE A 43 14.27 6.39 -0.69
C ILE A 43 13.33 5.74 0.35
N GLU A 44 13.81 5.50 1.57
CA GLU A 44 12.99 5.02 2.69
C GLU A 44 11.83 5.99 2.99
N ARG A 45 12.07 7.30 2.94
CA ARG A 45 11.03 8.33 3.14
C ARG A 45 10.01 8.36 2.00
N LEU A 46 10.44 8.20 0.75
CA LEU A 46 9.53 8.11 -0.40
C LEU A 46 8.66 6.85 -0.33
N MET A 47 9.25 5.72 0.04
CA MET A 47 8.51 4.48 0.28
C MET A 47 7.46 4.68 1.38
N LEU A 48 7.84 5.29 2.51
CA LEU A 48 6.90 5.60 3.59
C LEU A 48 5.79 6.57 3.17
N LEU A 49 6.06 7.53 2.29
CA LEU A 49 5.03 8.39 1.71
C LEU A 49 4.01 7.56 0.93
N GLY A 50 4.50 6.64 0.09
CA GLY A 50 3.66 5.70 -0.66
C GLY A 50 2.74 4.90 0.25
N VAL A 51 3.33 4.25 1.25
CA VAL A 51 2.65 3.35 2.20
C VAL A 51 1.65 4.08 3.10
N LEU A 52 2.05 5.22 3.68
CA LEU A 52 1.28 5.94 4.70
C LEU A 52 0.25 6.90 4.11
N VAL A 53 0.47 7.41 2.90
CA VAL A 53 -0.34 8.50 2.34
C VAL A 53 -0.94 8.09 1.00
N ILE A 54 -0.13 7.71 0.02
CA ILE A 54 -0.61 7.51 -1.36
C ILE A 54 -1.57 6.33 -1.46
N VAL A 55 -1.22 5.18 -0.88
CA VAL A 55 -2.08 3.98 -0.89
C VAL A 55 -3.44 4.20 -0.21
N PRO A 56 -3.52 4.71 1.05
CA PRO A 56 -4.81 4.97 1.67
C PRO A 56 -5.61 6.07 0.97
N LEU A 57 -4.96 7.09 0.38
CA LEU A 57 -5.66 8.07 -0.47
C LEU A 57 -6.24 7.40 -1.72
N GLY A 58 -5.47 6.59 -2.43
CA GLY A 58 -5.92 5.84 -3.60
C GLY A 58 -7.14 4.96 -3.28
N LEU A 59 -7.10 4.22 -2.16
CA LEU A 59 -8.24 3.45 -1.68
C LEU A 59 -9.48 4.33 -1.39
N SER A 60 -9.29 5.55 -0.90
CA SER A 60 -10.40 6.46 -0.64
C SER A 60 -11.06 7.02 -1.91
N LEU A 61 -10.29 7.14 -2.99
CA LEU A 61 -10.77 7.64 -4.29
C LEU A 61 -11.60 6.58 -5.02
N VAL A 62 -11.12 5.32 -5.02
CA VAL A 62 -11.79 4.24 -5.76
C VAL A 62 -13.13 3.83 -5.14
N ALA A 63 -13.32 4.09 -3.84
CA ALA A 63 -14.57 3.80 -3.12
C ALA A 63 -15.81 4.48 -3.73
N ALA A 64 -15.61 5.59 -4.44
CA ALA A 64 -16.69 6.38 -5.03
C ALA A 64 -17.39 5.67 -6.21
N SER A 65 -16.79 4.61 -6.77
CA SER A 65 -17.26 3.94 -7.99
C SER A 65 -17.92 2.56 -7.75
N GLY A 66 -18.11 2.12 -6.50
CA GLY A 66 -18.46 0.72 -6.19
C GLY A 66 -19.95 0.45 -5.93
N ASP A 67 -20.59 -0.34 -6.80
CA ASP A 67 -21.95 -0.91 -6.60
C ASP A 67 -21.94 -2.44 -6.37
N ASP A 68 -20.79 -3.11 -6.44
CA ASP A 68 -20.66 -4.58 -6.35
C ASP A 68 -20.39 -5.08 -4.91
N ALA A 69 -21.23 -6.00 -4.42
CA ALA A 69 -21.11 -6.61 -3.10
C ALA A 69 -19.88 -7.52 -2.94
N ARG A 70 -19.39 -8.18 -4.00
CA ARG A 70 -18.18 -9.02 -3.91
C ARG A 70 -16.92 -8.16 -3.74
N ALA A 71 -16.85 -7.07 -4.49
CA ALA A 71 -15.75 -6.10 -4.40
C ALA A 71 -15.74 -5.36 -3.05
N LEU A 72 -16.90 -5.25 -2.38
CA LEU A 72 -17.01 -4.63 -1.07
C LEU A 72 -16.26 -5.41 0.03
N PHE A 73 -16.28 -6.74 0.00
CA PHE A 73 -15.58 -7.55 1.01
C PHE A 73 -14.06 -7.33 0.96
N THR A 74 -13.46 -7.45 -0.24
CA THR A 74 -12.03 -7.23 -0.44
C THR A 74 -11.63 -5.79 -0.16
N TYR A 75 -12.47 -4.81 -0.53
CA TYR A 75 -12.24 -3.40 -0.19
C TYR A 75 -12.28 -3.14 1.33
N ARG A 76 -13.24 -3.72 2.05
CA ARG A 76 -13.32 -3.60 3.51
C ARG A 76 -12.10 -4.22 4.18
N LEU A 77 -11.68 -5.39 3.73
CA LEU A 77 -10.48 -6.05 4.26
C LEU A 77 -9.23 -5.20 3.99
N ALA A 78 -9.06 -4.68 2.78
CA ALA A 78 -7.94 -3.81 2.42
C ALA A 78 -7.90 -2.54 3.28
N THR A 79 -9.03 -1.83 3.44
CA THR A 79 -9.10 -0.60 4.24
C THR A 79 -8.90 -0.84 5.74
N LEU A 80 -9.31 -2.00 6.26
CA LEU A 80 -9.09 -2.36 7.66
C LEU A 80 -7.63 -2.79 7.91
N ALA A 81 -7.04 -3.56 6.99
CA ALA A 81 -5.69 -4.07 7.12
C ALA A 81 -4.62 -3.01 6.83
N GLN A 82 -4.93 -1.98 6.05
CA GLN A 82 -3.99 -0.95 5.62
C GLN A 82 -3.18 -0.29 6.77
N PRO A 83 -3.78 0.21 7.86
CA PRO A 83 -2.99 0.83 8.94
C PRO A 83 -2.03 -0.16 9.62
N PHE A 84 -2.43 -1.43 9.76
CA PHE A 84 -1.58 -2.48 10.33
C PHE A 84 -0.41 -2.83 9.41
N GLY A 85 -0.67 -2.96 8.11
CA GLY A 85 0.39 -3.18 7.12
C GLY A 85 1.34 -2.00 7.04
N ALA A 86 0.83 -0.77 7.13
CA ALA A 86 1.66 0.43 7.13
C ALA A 86 2.57 0.50 8.38
N ALA A 87 2.04 0.17 9.56
CA ALA A 87 2.84 0.08 10.78
C ALA A 87 3.93 -1.01 10.66
N ALA A 88 3.60 -2.17 10.08
CA ALA A 88 4.58 -3.23 9.83
C ALA A 88 5.67 -2.80 8.84
N ALA A 89 5.32 -2.07 7.77
CA ALA A 89 6.30 -1.53 6.83
C ALA A 89 7.23 -0.49 7.47
N VAL A 90 6.69 0.39 8.31
CA VAL A 90 7.51 1.32 9.12
C VAL A 90 8.48 0.54 9.99
N ALA A 91 8.02 -0.48 10.71
CA ALA A 91 8.87 -1.31 11.55
C ALA A 91 9.94 -2.08 10.75
N ALA A 92 9.58 -2.62 9.58
CA ALA A 92 10.51 -3.33 8.69
C ALA A 92 11.66 -2.45 8.20
N LEU A 93 11.41 -1.15 7.98
CA LEU A 93 12.46 -0.18 7.61
C LEU A 93 13.37 0.22 8.78
N ARG A 94 12.96 -0.05 10.03
CA ARG A 94 13.77 0.23 11.23
C ARG A 94 14.70 -0.91 11.63
N LEU A 95 14.47 -2.10 11.08
CA LEU A 95 15.34 -3.25 11.28
C LEU A 95 16.44 -3.30 10.23
N GLU A 96 17.57 -3.90 10.61
CA GLU A 96 18.58 -4.33 9.64
C GLU A 96 17.98 -5.37 8.68
N GLN A 97 18.54 -5.46 7.47
CA GLN A 97 18.09 -6.43 6.48
C GLN A 97 18.24 -7.85 7.03
N GLY A 98 17.21 -8.68 6.83
CA GLY A 98 17.19 -10.03 7.35
C GLY A 98 15.78 -10.61 7.46
N LEU A 99 15.68 -11.77 8.09
CA LEU A 99 14.44 -12.54 8.16
C LEU A 99 13.30 -11.75 8.85
N TYR A 100 13.57 -11.10 9.98
CA TYR A 100 12.54 -10.36 10.71
C TYR A 100 12.02 -9.14 9.93
N ALA A 101 12.90 -8.41 9.25
CA ALA A 101 12.52 -7.30 8.39
C ALA A 101 11.67 -7.79 7.19
N GLY A 102 12.07 -8.92 6.61
CA GLY A 102 11.32 -9.59 5.53
C GLY A 102 9.93 -10.03 5.97
N LEU A 103 9.79 -10.65 7.15
CA LEU A 103 8.49 -11.08 7.68
C LEU A 103 7.54 -9.90 7.90
N LEU A 104 8.04 -8.79 8.44
CA LEU A 104 7.24 -7.56 8.59
C LEU A 104 6.87 -6.95 7.23
N ALA A 105 7.78 -6.99 6.25
CA ALA A 105 7.48 -6.57 4.89
C ALA A 105 6.41 -7.47 4.22
N CYS A 106 6.39 -8.76 4.54
CA CYS A 106 5.34 -9.67 4.05
C CYS A 106 3.94 -9.29 4.55
N VAL A 107 3.83 -8.68 5.75
CA VAL A 107 2.55 -8.14 6.23
C VAL A 107 2.05 -7.03 5.30
N TRP A 108 2.94 -6.15 4.86
CA TRP A 108 2.59 -5.13 3.86
C TRP A 108 2.26 -5.76 2.51
N LEU A 109 3.02 -6.77 2.06
CA LEU A 109 2.71 -7.51 0.84
C LEU A 109 1.30 -8.12 0.88
N ALA A 110 0.88 -8.72 2.00
CA ALA A 110 -0.47 -9.27 2.15
C ALA A 110 -1.56 -8.19 2.00
N VAL A 111 -1.33 -6.98 2.54
CA VAL A 111 -2.23 -5.83 2.33
C VAL A 111 -2.28 -5.45 0.84
N THR A 112 -1.13 -5.25 0.21
CA THR A 112 -1.07 -4.89 -1.22
C THR A 112 -1.66 -5.96 -2.14
N GLY A 113 -1.53 -7.25 -1.79
CA GLY A 113 -2.19 -8.35 -2.48
C GLY A 113 -3.71 -8.30 -2.33
N THR A 114 -4.22 -7.95 -1.14
CA THR A 114 -5.66 -7.74 -0.94
C THR A 114 -6.19 -6.57 -1.78
N ILE A 115 -5.41 -5.49 -1.90
CA ILE A 115 -5.71 -4.34 -2.77
C ILE A 115 -5.73 -4.77 -4.25
N ALA A 116 -4.77 -5.59 -4.68
CA ALA A 116 -4.73 -6.11 -6.05
C ALA A 116 -5.92 -7.02 -6.36
N LEU A 117 -6.32 -7.89 -5.42
CA LEU A 117 -7.54 -8.71 -5.55
C LEU A 117 -8.80 -7.86 -5.67
N TYR A 118 -8.87 -6.73 -4.95
CA TYR A 118 -9.94 -5.76 -5.13
C TYR A 118 -9.95 -5.16 -6.53
N GLY A 119 -8.80 -4.70 -7.05
CA GLY A 119 -8.68 -4.20 -8.42
C GLY A 119 -9.09 -5.25 -9.47
N LEU A 120 -8.65 -6.49 -9.30
CA LEU A 120 -8.98 -7.60 -10.19
C LEU A 120 -10.48 -7.92 -10.18
N ALA A 121 -11.10 -7.98 -8.99
CA ALA A 121 -12.54 -8.19 -8.87
C ALA A 121 -13.34 -7.08 -9.55
N ARG A 122 -12.87 -5.83 -9.43
CA ARG A 122 -13.50 -4.66 -10.05
C ARG A 122 -13.42 -4.73 -11.59
N VAL A 123 -12.29 -5.18 -12.15
CA VAL A 123 -12.14 -5.45 -13.61
C VAL A 123 -13.09 -6.55 -14.08
N TRP A 124 -13.20 -7.63 -13.32
CA TRP A 124 -13.98 -8.80 -13.73
C TRP A 124 -15.50 -8.57 -13.74
N THR A 125 -16.02 -7.74 -12.83
CA THR A 125 -17.45 -7.42 -12.79
C THR A 125 -17.83 -6.27 -13.73
N ARG A 126 -16.84 -5.59 -14.34
CA ARG A 126 -17.10 -4.40 -15.17
C ARG A 126 -17.72 -4.76 -16.52
N ARG A 127 -18.68 -3.93 -16.95
CA ARG A 127 -19.28 -4.01 -18.30
C ARG A 127 -18.72 -2.99 -19.29
N THR A 128 -17.96 -1.99 -18.83
CA THR A 128 -17.47 -0.86 -19.65
C THR A 128 -15.97 -0.68 -19.48
N LEU A 129 -15.25 -0.47 -20.59
CA LEU A 129 -13.80 -0.24 -20.63
C LEU A 129 -13.45 1.25 -20.75
N ARG A 130 -13.87 2.05 -19.77
CA ARG A 130 -13.41 3.45 -19.69
C ARG A 130 -11.94 3.47 -19.26
N ALA A 131 -11.12 4.28 -19.95
CA ALA A 131 -9.68 4.32 -19.72
C ALA A 131 -9.34 4.74 -18.28
N GLU A 132 -10.12 5.64 -17.70
CA GLU A 132 -9.92 6.14 -16.33
C GLU A 132 -10.13 5.02 -15.29
N GLU A 133 -11.17 4.20 -15.47
CA GLU A 133 -11.47 3.09 -14.58
C GLU A 133 -10.39 1.99 -14.68
N LEU A 134 -9.93 1.72 -15.91
CA LEU A 134 -8.88 0.73 -16.15
C LEU A 134 -7.53 1.17 -15.56
N ALA A 135 -7.19 2.46 -15.65
CA ALA A 135 -5.98 3.01 -15.04
C ALA A 135 -6.01 2.88 -13.52
N LEU A 136 -7.17 3.12 -12.89
CA LEU A 136 -7.33 2.92 -11.44
C LEU A 136 -7.13 1.45 -11.04
N ASP A 137 -7.69 0.51 -11.81
CA ASP A 137 -7.52 -0.92 -11.52
C ASP A 137 -6.09 -1.40 -11.72
N ALA A 138 -5.45 -0.97 -12.80
CA ALA A 138 -4.06 -1.24 -13.07
C ALA A 138 -3.20 -0.73 -11.89
N GLY A 139 -3.47 0.48 -11.41
CA GLY A 139 -2.83 1.02 -10.21
C GLY A 139 -3.03 0.15 -8.97
N LEU A 140 -4.26 -0.29 -8.68
CA LEU A 140 -4.55 -1.17 -7.54
C LEU A 140 -3.79 -2.51 -7.63
N MET A 141 -3.71 -3.09 -8.82
CA MET A 141 -2.95 -4.32 -9.06
C MET A 141 -1.45 -4.09 -8.92
N TYR A 142 -0.93 -2.98 -9.47
CA TYR A 142 0.49 -2.67 -9.50
C TYR A 142 1.08 -2.40 -8.12
N VAL A 143 0.29 -1.92 -7.16
CA VAL A 143 0.73 -1.73 -5.76
C VAL A 143 1.28 -3.03 -5.14
N SER A 144 0.80 -4.21 -5.56
CA SER A 144 1.34 -5.50 -5.11
C SER A 144 2.78 -5.77 -5.58
N VAL A 145 3.15 -5.24 -6.74
CA VAL A 145 4.52 -5.32 -7.27
C VAL A 145 5.47 -4.55 -6.36
N GLY A 146 5.11 -3.33 -5.97
CA GLY A 146 5.88 -2.54 -5.00
C GLY A 146 6.03 -3.26 -3.64
N GLY A 147 4.95 -3.91 -3.17
CA GLY A 147 5.00 -4.77 -1.99
C GLY A 147 6.00 -5.93 -2.09
N ALA A 148 6.08 -6.58 -3.26
CA ALA A 148 7.01 -7.69 -3.47
C ALA A 148 8.48 -7.22 -3.50
N TRP A 149 8.74 -6.10 -4.17
CA TRP A 149 10.06 -5.46 -4.17
C TRP A 149 10.48 -5.01 -2.78
N PHE A 150 9.54 -4.53 -1.96
CA PHE A 150 9.82 -4.19 -0.58
C PHE A 150 10.28 -5.39 0.24
N VAL A 151 9.62 -6.55 0.10
CA VAL A 151 10.04 -7.80 0.76
C VAL A 151 11.44 -8.20 0.35
N MET A 152 11.74 -8.21 -0.96
CA MET A 152 13.08 -8.52 -1.47
C MET A 152 14.14 -7.57 -0.91
N SER A 153 13.84 -6.27 -0.89
CA SER A 153 14.72 -5.25 -0.30
C SER A 153 15.00 -5.52 1.19
N ARG A 154 14.00 -5.94 1.96
CA ARG A 154 14.15 -6.22 3.40
C ARG A 154 14.84 -7.55 3.69
N LEU A 155 14.72 -8.54 2.79
CA LEU A 155 15.48 -9.78 2.86
C LEU A 155 16.94 -9.62 2.44
N GLY A 156 17.32 -8.46 1.89
CA GLY A 156 18.66 -8.22 1.34
C GLY A 156 18.90 -8.96 0.02
N TRP A 157 17.84 -9.43 -0.64
CA TRP A 157 17.95 -10.08 -1.93
C TRP A 157 18.28 -9.04 -3.00
N GLN A 158 19.28 -9.35 -3.82
CA GLN A 158 19.73 -8.51 -4.93
C GLN A 158 19.36 -9.18 -6.25
N PRO A 159 18.07 -9.16 -6.64
CA PRO A 159 17.64 -9.72 -7.91
C PRO A 159 18.41 -9.04 -9.04
N LEU A 160 18.90 -9.84 -9.99
CA LEU A 160 19.69 -9.39 -11.14
C LEU A 160 21.03 -8.71 -10.78
N GLY A 161 21.51 -8.86 -9.53
CA GLY A 161 22.76 -8.26 -9.06
C GLY A 161 22.67 -6.75 -8.79
N PHE A 162 21.47 -6.19 -8.70
CA PHE A 162 21.29 -4.77 -8.43
C PHE A 162 21.61 -4.40 -6.97
N GLY A 163 22.19 -3.22 -6.78
CA GLY A 163 22.43 -2.67 -5.44
C GLY A 163 21.14 -2.42 -4.66
N SER A 164 21.23 -2.43 -3.33
CA SER A 164 20.11 -2.28 -2.39
C SER A 164 19.25 -1.02 -2.63
N ALA A 165 19.85 0.05 -3.15
CA ALA A 165 19.15 1.27 -3.54
C ALA A 165 18.15 1.06 -4.67
N ILE A 166 18.55 0.35 -5.73
CA ILE A 166 17.70 0.10 -6.90
C ILE A 166 16.54 -0.81 -6.51
N VAL A 167 16.81 -1.86 -5.73
CA VAL A 167 15.80 -2.81 -5.25
C VAL A 167 14.76 -2.12 -4.36
N LEU A 168 15.16 -1.11 -3.57
CA LEU A 168 14.22 -0.33 -2.76
C LEU A 168 13.48 0.72 -3.60
N LEU A 169 14.12 1.33 -4.59
CA LEU A 169 13.47 2.29 -5.49
C LEU A 169 12.33 1.66 -6.29
N THR A 170 12.46 0.41 -6.72
CA THR A 170 11.40 -0.32 -7.42
C THR A 170 10.23 -0.74 -6.51
N ALA A 171 10.38 -0.56 -5.20
CA ALA A 171 9.30 -0.76 -4.24
C ALA A 171 8.38 0.47 -4.08
N VAL A 172 8.85 1.66 -4.48
CA VAL A 172 8.13 2.94 -4.41
C VAL A 172 7.12 3.05 -5.55
#